data_AF-A0A660TE27-F1
#
_entry.id   AF-A0A660TE27-F1
#
_cell.length_a   1.000
_cell.length_b   1.000
_cell.length_c   1.000
_cell.angle_alpha   90.00
_cell.angle_beta   90.00
_cell.angle_gamma   90.00
#
_symmetry.space_group_name_H-M   'P 1'
#
loop_
_entity.id
_entity.type
_entity.pdbx_description
1 polymer ?
#
loop_
_entity_poly.entity_id
_entity_poly.type
_entity_poly.pdbx_seq_one_letter_code
_entity_poly.pdbx_strand_id
1 'polypeptide(L)'
;LLLDESKTFNDDGLAAALRKVQTSRKVVMLDSCNSGGFIGNNLEVDRVPQKFLGEIDPMDVNIIKEAFTLYSDYTVNNASSSDIPPLNALVLSAAGEEEFSYEDSSIGHGLLTYFFLDTPEYADINKDGYVTVLESFAYIQAAINVQWNSYYLNIIENTTDSSAIEYYQQFLFSPHISGGSVDFVLFPAD
;
A
#
# COMPACT_ATOMS: atom_id res chain seq x y z
N LEU A 1 0.95 -24.56 10.51
CA LEU A 1 2.39 -24.22 10.60
C LEU A 1 2.68 -23.79 12.03
N LEU A 2 3.76 -24.26 12.64
CA LEU A 2 4.29 -23.60 13.85
C LEU A 2 5.20 -22.48 13.36
N LEU A 3 4.86 -21.23 13.69
CA LEU A 3 5.69 -20.07 13.37
C LEU A 3 6.95 -20.11 14.23
N ASP A 4 8.11 -20.00 13.60
CA ASP A 4 9.38 -19.81 14.31
C ASP A 4 9.49 -18.33 14.67
N GLU A 5 9.10 -17.98 15.90
CA GLU A 5 9.10 -16.59 16.39
C GLU A 5 10.48 -15.93 16.35
N SER A 6 11.57 -16.71 16.22
CA SER A 6 12.93 -16.17 16.06
C SER A 6 13.23 -15.66 14.64
N LYS A 7 12.35 -15.94 13.67
CA LYS A 7 12.51 -15.58 12.25
C LYS A 7 11.34 -14.77 11.69
N THR A 8 10.40 -14.38 12.54
CA THR A 8 9.23 -13.60 12.17
C THR A 8 9.19 -12.31 12.96
N PHE A 9 8.54 -11.30 12.39
CA PHE A 9 8.18 -10.09 13.12
C PHE A 9 6.67 -10.02 13.24
N ASN A 10 6.18 -9.71 14.43
CA ASN A 10 4.91 -9.02 14.58
C ASN A 10 5.12 -7.50 14.39
N ASP A 11 4.03 -6.75 14.36
CA ASP A 11 3.97 -5.28 14.32
C ASP A 11 4.95 -4.61 15.31
N ASP A 12 4.83 -4.94 16.60
CA ASP A 12 5.66 -4.40 17.67
C ASP A 12 7.16 -4.73 17.47
N GLY A 13 7.44 -5.96 17.06
CA GLY A 13 8.79 -6.47 16.84
C GLY A 13 9.46 -5.74 15.67
N LEU A 14 8.74 -5.54 14.57
CA LEU A 14 9.23 -4.81 13.41
C LEU A 14 9.45 -3.34 13.75
N ALA A 15 8.49 -2.70 14.44
CA ALA A 15 8.64 -1.32 14.91
C ALA A 15 9.86 -1.16 15.85
N ALA A 16 10.10 -2.12 16.75
CA ALA A 16 11.29 -2.14 17.60
C ALA A 16 12.60 -2.33 16.81
N ALA A 17 12.60 -3.15 15.76
CA ALA A 17 13.75 -3.32 14.88
C ALA A 17 14.05 -2.04 14.09
N LEU A 18 13.03 -1.40 13.50
CA LEU A 18 13.15 -0.16 12.73
C LEU A 18 13.69 1.01 13.58
N ARG A 19 13.35 1.07 14.88
CA ARG A 19 13.91 2.07 15.81
C ARG A 19 15.43 2.00 15.96
N LYS A 20 16.05 0.83 15.72
CA LYS A 20 17.51 0.66 15.81
C LYS A 20 18.24 1.22 14.58
N VAL A 21 17.55 1.42 13.46
CA VAL A 21 18.12 2.04 12.27
C VAL A 21 18.27 3.54 12.52
N GLN A 22 19.51 4.03 12.57
CA GLN A 22 19.82 5.43 12.86
C GLN A 22 19.76 6.27 11.58
N THR A 23 18.57 6.74 11.23
CA THR A 23 18.33 7.72 10.16
C THR A 23 17.15 8.59 10.54
N SER A 24 17.15 9.83 10.06
CA SER A 24 16.08 10.80 10.28
C SER A 24 14.83 10.52 9.45
N ARG A 25 14.95 9.70 8.38
CA ARG A 25 13.86 9.37 7.45
C ARG A 25 13.90 7.89 7.11
N LYS A 26 12.76 7.22 7.21
CA LYS A 26 12.60 5.80 6.88
C LYS A 26 11.36 5.62 6.05
N VAL A 27 11.54 4.93 4.93
CA VAL A 27 10.45 4.39 4.13
C VAL A 27 10.60 2.87 4.18
N VAL A 28 9.51 2.17 4.47
CA VAL A 28 9.45 0.73 4.61
C VAL A 28 8.43 0.22 3.61
N MET A 29 8.78 -0.82 2.86
CA MET A 29 7.87 -1.48 1.93
C MET A 29 7.68 -2.92 2.40
N LEU A 30 6.42 -3.33 2.58
CA LEU A 30 6.02 -4.65 3.04
C LEU A 30 5.23 -5.35 1.93
N ASP A 31 5.89 -6.27 1.23
CA ASP A 31 5.26 -7.08 0.18
C ASP A 31 4.93 -8.47 0.72
N SER A 32 3.82 -8.56 1.45
CA SER A 32 3.28 -9.79 2.01
C SER A 32 1.78 -9.68 2.27
N CYS A 33 1.09 -10.82 2.34
CA CYS A 33 -0.30 -10.85 2.79
C CYS A 33 -0.46 -10.21 4.17
N ASN A 34 -1.62 -9.62 4.43
CA ASN A 34 -1.97 -9.02 5.71
C ASN A 34 -1.02 -7.88 6.15
N SER A 35 -0.26 -7.28 5.23
CA SER A 35 0.79 -6.29 5.56
C SER A 35 0.23 -4.95 6.07
N GLY A 36 -1.04 -4.64 5.81
CA GLY A 36 -1.78 -3.50 6.37
C GLY A 36 -1.91 -3.57 7.90
N GLY A 37 -1.83 -4.79 8.46
CA GLY A 37 -1.76 -4.99 9.91
C GLY A 37 -0.49 -4.44 10.57
N PHE A 38 0.45 -3.85 9.82
CA PHE A 38 1.63 -3.14 10.35
C PHE A 38 1.49 -1.61 10.33
N ILE A 39 0.46 -1.06 9.69
CA ILE A 39 0.24 0.39 9.57
C ILE A 39 -0.98 0.88 10.37
N GLY A 40 -1.93 0.00 10.64
CA GLY A 40 -3.06 0.25 11.54
C GLY A 40 -4.20 1.07 10.92
N ASN A 41 -5.43 0.66 11.24
CA ASN A 41 -6.68 1.24 10.75
C ASN A 41 -6.89 2.76 10.93
N ASN A 42 -6.28 3.38 11.96
CA ASN A 42 -6.48 4.81 12.24
C ASN A 42 -5.43 5.71 11.56
N LEU A 43 -4.38 5.11 11.00
CA LEU A 43 -3.25 5.84 10.42
C LEU A 43 -3.13 5.59 8.92
N GLU A 44 -4.01 4.78 8.33
CA GLU A 44 -4.16 4.66 6.88
C GLU A 44 -4.65 5.97 6.27
N VAL A 45 -3.93 6.41 5.25
CA VAL A 45 -4.17 7.71 4.62
C VAL A 45 -4.81 7.58 3.24
N ASP A 46 -4.76 6.39 2.64
CA ASP A 46 -5.40 6.10 1.36
C ASP A 46 -6.92 5.89 1.42
N ARG A 47 -7.49 5.66 2.63
CA ARG A 47 -8.90 5.32 2.87
C ARG A 47 -9.38 4.07 2.12
N VAL A 48 -8.45 3.24 1.66
CA VAL A 48 -8.78 1.93 1.13
C VAL A 48 -9.20 1.07 2.33
N PRO A 49 -10.36 0.38 2.27
CA PRO A 49 -10.75 -0.50 3.35
C PRO A 49 -9.72 -1.63 3.46
N GLN A 50 -9.47 -2.11 4.68
CA GLN A 50 -8.63 -3.29 4.97
C GLN A 50 -8.96 -4.54 4.16
N LYS A 51 -10.19 -4.59 3.64
CA LYS A 51 -10.68 -5.55 2.69
C LYS A 51 -11.27 -4.83 1.47
N PHE A 52 -10.53 -4.85 0.38
CA PHE A 52 -10.87 -4.24 -0.88
C PHE A 52 -11.78 -5.15 -1.70
N LEU A 53 -12.96 -4.64 -2.02
CA LEU A 53 -14.00 -5.38 -2.76
C LEU A 53 -14.24 -4.81 -4.17
N GLY A 54 -13.40 -3.86 -4.62
CA GLY A 54 -13.57 -3.19 -5.92
C GLY A 54 -14.63 -2.09 -5.93
N GLU A 55 -15.23 -1.76 -4.79
CA GLU A 55 -16.31 -0.75 -4.68
C GLU A 55 -15.80 0.70 -4.67
N ILE A 56 -14.48 0.87 -4.51
CA ILE A 56 -13.80 2.15 -4.63
C ILE A 56 -13.10 2.15 -5.97
N ASP A 57 -13.33 3.18 -6.80
CA ASP A 57 -12.48 3.45 -7.97
C ASP A 57 -11.18 4.09 -7.46
N PRO A 58 -10.08 3.34 -7.32
CA PRO A 58 -8.87 3.86 -6.73
C PRO A 58 -8.05 4.66 -7.76
N MET A 59 -8.58 4.86 -8.98
CA MET A 59 -8.12 5.88 -9.93
C MET A 59 -8.91 7.20 -9.79
N ASP A 60 -9.87 7.29 -8.85
CA ASP A 60 -10.56 8.55 -8.58
C ASP A 60 -9.54 9.58 -8.07
N VAL A 61 -9.30 10.57 -8.91
CA VAL A 61 -8.41 11.70 -8.64
C VAL A 61 -8.78 12.42 -7.34
N ASN A 62 -10.04 12.36 -6.89
CA ASN A 62 -10.45 12.91 -5.60
C ASN A 62 -9.95 12.06 -4.43
N ILE A 63 -9.97 10.73 -4.54
CA ILE A 63 -9.44 9.83 -3.51
C ILE A 63 -7.93 10.02 -3.38
N ILE A 64 -7.24 10.10 -4.51
CA ILE A 64 -5.80 10.38 -4.54
C ILE A 64 -5.51 11.76 -3.91
N LYS A 65 -6.23 12.83 -4.32
CA LYS A 65 -6.09 14.18 -3.75
C LYS A 65 -6.42 14.26 -2.25
N GLU A 66 -7.41 13.48 -1.81
CA GLU A 66 -7.77 13.41 -0.40
C GLU A 66 -6.73 12.61 0.39
N ALA A 67 -6.15 11.56 -0.17
CA ALA A 67 -5.00 10.86 0.42
C ALA A 67 -3.81 11.82 0.57
N PHE A 68 -3.48 12.62 -0.46
CA PHE A 68 -2.50 13.71 -0.34
C PHE A 68 -2.84 14.69 0.79
N THR A 69 -4.13 15.00 0.99
CA THR A 69 -4.57 15.93 2.03
C THR A 69 -4.44 15.32 3.44
N LEU A 70 -4.86 14.08 3.63
CA LEU A 70 -4.75 13.34 4.89
C LEU A 70 -3.31 13.05 5.28
N TYR A 71 -2.46 12.86 4.28
CA TYR A 71 -1.02 12.78 4.45
C TYR A 71 -0.47 14.08 5.04
N SER A 72 -0.93 15.24 4.56
CA SER A 72 -0.47 16.55 5.04
C SER A 72 -0.98 16.95 6.44
N ASP A 73 -2.11 16.38 6.90
CA ASP A 73 -2.72 16.75 8.18
C ASP A 73 -2.31 15.81 9.32
N TYR A 74 -1.14 16.08 9.88
CA TYR A 74 -0.54 15.34 11.00
C TYR A 74 -1.34 15.43 12.31
N THR A 75 -2.24 16.40 12.45
CA THR A 75 -2.86 16.72 13.75
C THR A 75 -4.03 15.81 14.13
N VAL A 76 -4.56 15.05 13.17
CA VAL A 76 -5.70 14.15 13.36
C VAL A 76 -5.29 12.74 13.82
N ASN A 77 -4.00 12.42 13.74
CA ASN A 77 -3.47 11.04 13.83
C ASN A 77 -2.76 10.73 15.16
N ASN A 78 -3.21 11.34 16.26
CA ASN A 78 -2.80 10.93 17.62
C ASN A 78 -3.69 9.79 18.12
N ALA A 79 -3.39 8.56 17.73
CA ALA A 79 -3.99 7.38 18.35
C ALA A 79 -2.93 6.30 18.58
N SER A 80 -2.71 6.01 19.86
CA SER A 80 -1.88 4.95 20.39
C SER A 80 -2.28 3.56 19.84
N SER A 81 -1.70 3.13 18.72
CA SER A 81 -1.81 1.75 18.23
C SER A 81 -0.44 1.04 18.24
N SER A 82 -0.45 -0.29 18.27
CA SER A 82 0.74 -1.17 18.30
C SER A 82 1.52 -1.23 16.97
N ASP A 83 1.05 -0.47 15.99
CA ASP A 83 1.56 -0.46 14.62
C ASP A 83 2.83 0.39 14.48
N ILE A 84 3.47 0.36 13.31
CA ILE A 84 4.64 1.19 13.02
C ILE A 84 4.22 2.67 13.03
N PRO A 85 4.68 3.48 14.00
CA PRO A 85 4.26 4.87 14.07
C PRO A 85 4.80 5.67 12.87
N PRO A 86 4.02 6.64 12.34
CA PRO A 86 4.46 7.59 11.31
C PRO A 86 5.78 8.31 11.64
N LEU A 87 6.03 8.53 12.93
CA LEU A 87 7.28 9.12 13.43
C LEU A 87 8.49 8.19 13.31
N ASN A 88 8.26 6.88 13.25
CA ASN A 88 9.32 5.87 13.14
C ASN A 88 9.63 5.54 11.69
N ALA A 89 8.61 5.37 10.85
CA ALA A 89 8.75 5.16 9.41
C ALA A 89 7.45 5.47 8.69
N LEU A 90 7.58 5.84 7.42
CA LEU A 90 6.49 5.76 6.46
C LEU A 90 6.47 4.36 5.86
N VAL A 91 5.30 3.75 5.76
CA VAL A 91 5.14 2.35 5.36
C VAL A 91 4.23 2.26 4.14
N LEU A 92 4.69 1.53 3.12
CA LEU A 92 3.90 1.03 2.00
C LEU A 92 3.65 -0.45 2.25
N SER A 93 2.41 -0.90 2.10
CA SER A 93 2.01 -2.29 2.29
C SER A 93 1.29 -2.80 1.05
N ALA A 94 1.49 -4.07 0.71
CA ALA A 94 0.95 -4.65 -0.51
C ALA A 94 -0.53 -4.97 -0.42
N ALA A 95 -1.05 -5.14 0.79
CA ALA A 95 -2.40 -5.61 1.06
C ALA A 95 -2.84 -5.11 2.44
N GLY A 96 -4.14 -4.93 2.65
CA GLY A 96 -4.74 -4.64 3.96
C GLY A 96 -4.59 -5.80 4.95
N GLU A 97 -4.95 -5.59 6.22
CA GLU A 97 -4.87 -6.57 7.30
C GLU A 97 -5.72 -7.83 7.05
N GLU A 98 -6.77 -7.74 6.23
CA GLU A 98 -7.66 -8.84 5.84
C GLU A 98 -7.50 -9.27 4.37
N GLU A 99 -6.43 -8.82 3.69
CA GLU A 99 -6.20 -9.06 2.26
C GLU A 99 -4.99 -9.97 1.99
N PHE A 100 -5.08 -10.71 0.88
CA PHE A 100 -3.93 -11.36 0.28
C PHE A 100 -3.13 -10.36 -0.56
N SER A 101 -1.80 -10.49 -0.54
CA SER A 101 -0.96 -9.93 -1.59
C SER A 101 -0.76 -10.96 -2.69
N TYR A 102 -0.42 -10.49 -3.89
CA TYR A 102 -0.34 -11.33 -5.08
C TYR A 102 1.02 -11.21 -5.75
N GLU A 103 1.46 -12.33 -6.31
CA GLU A 103 2.70 -12.48 -7.07
C GLU A 103 2.40 -13.19 -8.38
N ASP A 104 3.08 -12.80 -9.46
CA ASP A 104 2.97 -13.45 -10.77
C ASP A 104 4.35 -14.03 -11.15
N SER A 105 4.35 -15.33 -11.47
CA SER A 105 5.60 -16.04 -11.83
C SER A 105 6.29 -15.49 -13.07
N SER A 106 5.57 -14.80 -13.95
CA SER A 106 6.10 -14.18 -15.17
C SER A 106 6.83 -12.86 -14.91
N ILE A 107 6.49 -12.16 -13.81
CA ILE A 107 7.15 -10.91 -13.40
C ILE A 107 8.24 -11.15 -12.35
N GLY A 108 8.20 -12.28 -11.62
CA GLY A 108 9.24 -12.68 -10.67
C GLY A 108 9.26 -11.89 -9.36
N HIS A 109 8.22 -11.11 -9.10
CA HIS A 109 8.04 -10.24 -7.93
C HIS A 109 6.58 -10.26 -7.46
N GLY A 110 6.34 -9.83 -6.21
CA GLY A 110 5.01 -9.41 -5.79
C GLY A 110 4.58 -8.16 -6.56
N LEU A 111 3.28 -7.98 -6.77
CA LEU A 111 2.76 -6.89 -7.62
C LEU A 111 3.12 -5.50 -7.07
N LEU A 112 3.12 -5.32 -5.74
CA LEU A 112 3.59 -4.07 -5.13
C LEU A 112 5.04 -3.80 -5.53
N THR A 113 5.94 -4.77 -5.30
CA THR A 113 7.36 -4.63 -5.65
C THR A 113 7.56 -4.40 -7.14
N TYR A 114 6.84 -5.13 -7.99
CA TYR A 114 6.95 -5.02 -9.43
C TYR A 114 6.65 -3.60 -9.91
N PHE A 115 5.48 -3.05 -9.56
CA PHE A 115 5.11 -1.70 -9.97
C PHE A 115 5.92 -0.63 -9.25
N PHE A 116 6.43 -0.89 -8.04
CA PHE A 116 7.35 0.03 -7.38
C PHE A 116 8.64 0.20 -8.19
N LEU A 117 9.17 -0.86 -8.79
CA LEU A 117 10.40 -0.79 -9.60
C LEU A 117 10.22 0.05 -10.88
N ASP A 118 8.99 0.23 -11.35
CA ASP A 118 8.64 1.06 -12.51
C ASP A 118 8.51 2.55 -12.17
N THR A 119 8.43 2.91 -10.88
CA THR A 119 8.18 4.29 -10.43
C THR A 119 9.26 5.31 -10.83
N PRO A 120 10.58 5.01 -10.93
CA PRO A 120 11.57 5.98 -11.42
C PRO A 120 11.25 6.55 -12.80
N GLU A 121 10.66 5.74 -13.69
CA GLU A 121 10.36 6.14 -15.07
C GLU A 121 8.97 6.80 -15.19
N TYR A 122 8.01 6.41 -14.36
CA TYR A 122 6.60 6.74 -14.60
C TYR A 122 5.88 7.50 -13.49
N ALA A 123 6.48 7.65 -12.31
CA ALA A 123 5.79 8.22 -11.17
C ALA A 123 6.03 9.72 -10.94
N ASP A 124 6.91 10.39 -11.70
CA ASP A 124 7.06 11.86 -11.64
C ASP A 124 5.84 12.56 -12.27
N ILE A 125 4.73 12.57 -11.53
CA ILE A 125 3.43 13.10 -11.96
C ILE A 125 3.53 14.61 -12.15
N ASN A 126 4.25 15.29 -11.26
CA ASN A 126 4.32 16.74 -11.24
C ASN A 126 5.41 17.33 -12.15
N LYS A 127 6.35 16.49 -12.63
CA LYS A 127 7.47 16.80 -13.54
C LYS A 127 8.53 17.71 -12.95
N ASP A 128 8.84 17.56 -11.68
CA ASP A 128 9.90 18.30 -11.00
C ASP A 128 11.27 17.60 -11.05
N GLY A 129 11.35 16.42 -11.67
CA GLY A 129 12.57 15.62 -11.81
C GLY A 129 12.87 14.75 -10.60
N TYR A 130 11.94 14.63 -9.66
CA TYR A 130 12.02 13.76 -8.51
C TYR A 130 10.74 12.94 -8.37
N VAL A 131 10.87 11.76 -7.78
CA VAL A 131 9.73 10.91 -7.45
C VAL A 131 9.59 10.84 -5.93
N THR A 132 8.41 11.18 -5.43
CA THR A 132 8.07 11.08 -4.01
C THR A 132 7.41 9.75 -3.65
N VAL A 133 7.19 9.51 -2.35
CA VAL A 133 6.48 8.31 -1.90
C VAL A 133 5.03 8.34 -2.34
N LEU A 134 4.36 9.49 -2.24
CA LEU A 134 2.97 9.61 -2.68
C LEU A 134 2.81 9.46 -4.19
N GLU A 135 3.75 9.99 -4.95
CA GLU A 135 3.82 9.78 -6.40
C GLU A 135 3.99 8.30 -6.75
N SER A 136 4.92 7.62 -6.07
CA SER A 136 5.11 6.18 -6.21
C SER A 136 3.84 5.41 -5.86
N PHE A 137 3.20 5.73 -4.72
CA PHE A 137 1.98 5.09 -4.28
C PHE A 137 0.84 5.29 -5.28
N ALA A 138 0.62 6.52 -5.75
CA ALA A 138 -0.41 6.85 -6.73
C ALA A 138 -0.18 6.10 -8.04
N TYR A 139 1.06 6.02 -8.52
CA TYR A 139 1.41 5.22 -9.70
C TYR A 139 1.10 3.74 -9.49
N ILE A 140 1.57 3.14 -8.37
CA ILE A 140 1.41 1.71 -8.12
C ILE A 140 -0.07 1.33 -8.00
N GLN A 141 -0.86 2.13 -7.28
CA GLN A 141 -2.30 1.92 -7.17
C GLN A 141 -2.98 1.97 -8.54
N ALA A 142 -2.66 2.98 -9.36
CA ALA A 142 -3.17 3.09 -10.72
C ALA A 142 -2.76 1.89 -11.61
N ALA A 143 -1.49 1.47 -11.53
CA ALA A 143 -0.97 0.36 -12.31
C ALA A 143 -1.63 -0.97 -11.94
N ILE A 144 -1.78 -1.27 -10.64
CA ILE A 144 -2.51 -2.44 -10.14
C ILE A 144 -3.95 -2.43 -10.64
N ASN A 145 -4.62 -1.28 -10.60
CA ASN A 145 -6.02 -1.20 -11.04
C ASN A 145 -6.18 -1.53 -12.53
N VAL A 146 -5.32 -0.95 -13.37
CA VAL A 146 -5.40 -1.13 -14.82
C VAL A 146 -4.93 -2.51 -15.25
N GLN A 147 -3.82 -2.98 -14.68
CA GLN A 147 -3.12 -4.16 -15.19
C GLN A 147 -3.54 -5.46 -14.48
N TRP A 148 -4.09 -5.37 -13.27
CA TRP A 148 -4.53 -6.53 -12.49
C TRP A 148 -6.03 -6.50 -12.18
N ASN A 149 -6.53 -5.52 -11.42
CA ASN A 149 -7.90 -5.53 -10.92
C ASN A 149 -8.93 -5.48 -12.06
N SER A 150 -8.65 -4.75 -13.15
CA SER A 150 -9.55 -4.62 -14.31
C SER A 150 -9.95 -5.97 -14.91
N TYR A 151 -9.08 -6.98 -14.88
CA TYR A 151 -9.40 -8.33 -15.34
C TYR A 151 -10.50 -8.97 -14.48
N TYR A 152 -10.35 -8.94 -13.16
CA TYR A 152 -11.30 -9.55 -12.23
C TYR A 152 -12.60 -8.74 -12.12
N LEU A 153 -12.52 -7.41 -12.14
CA LEU A 153 -13.69 -6.53 -12.20
C LEU A 153 -14.54 -6.83 -13.43
N ASN A 154 -13.93 -7.01 -14.61
CA ASN A 154 -14.68 -7.37 -15.80
C ASN A 154 -15.42 -8.70 -15.65
N ILE A 155 -14.81 -9.71 -15.00
CA ILE A 155 -15.48 -10.98 -14.73
C ILE A 155 -16.65 -10.77 -13.77
N ILE A 156 -16.44 -10.02 -12.68
CA ILE A 156 -17.45 -9.73 -11.65
C ILE A 156 -18.66 -8.99 -12.24
N GLU A 157 -18.43 -7.97 -13.07
CA GLU A 157 -19.49 -7.17 -13.70
C GLU A 157 -20.32 -7.96 -14.71
N ASN A 158 -19.73 -8.99 -15.34
CA ASN A 158 -20.38 -9.78 -16.38
C ASN A 158 -20.92 -11.12 -15.88
N THR A 159 -20.86 -11.40 -14.57
CA THR A 159 -21.45 -12.59 -13.96
C THR A 159 -22.69 -12.24 -13.13
N THR A 160 -23.64 -13.17 -13.09
CA THR A 160 -24.82 -13.09 -12.21
C THR A 160 -24.79 -14.14 -11.09
N ASP A 161 -23.78 -15.01 -11.09
CA ASP A 161 -23.58 -16.02 -10.04
C ASP A 161 -22.89 -15.38 -8.84
N SER A 162 -23.63 -15.21 -7.74
CA SER A 162 -23.11 -14.62 -6.50
C SER A 162 -21.90 -15.38 -5.94
N SER A 163 -21.81 -16.69 -6.14
CA SER A 163 -20.67 -17.50 -5.68
C SER A 163 -19.42 -17.20 -6.51
N ALA A 164 -19.59 -16.95 -7.81
CA ALA A 164 -18.52 -16.53 -8.68
C ALA A 164 -18.05 -15.11 -8.33
N ILE A 165 -18.98 -14.19 -8.03
CA ILE A 165 -18.65 -12.84 -7.57
C ILE A 165 -17.75 -12.90 -6.33
N GLU A 166 -18.19 -13.63 -5.28
CA GLU A 166 -17.42 -13.76 -4.04
C GLU A 166 -16.04 -14.37 -4.29
N TYR A 167 -15.96 -15.40 -5.15
CA TYR A 167 -14.69 -16.03 -5.52
C TYR A 167 -13.75 -15.08 -6.26
N TYR A 168 -14.25 -14.24 -7.18
CA TYR A 168 -13.38 -13.34 -7.95
C TYR A 168 -13.01 -12.07 -7.17
N GLN A 169 -13.88 -11.60 -6.26
CA GLN A 169 -13.58 -10.47 -5.39
C GLN A 169 -12.33 -10.68 -4.54
N GLN A 170 -12.02 -11.92 -4.16
CA GLN A 170 -10.81 -12.19 -3.36
C GLN A 170 -9.52 -11.80 -4.10
N PHE A 171 -9.49 -11.82 -5.43
CA PHE A 171 -8.31 -11.47 -6.24
C PHE A 171 -8.13 -9.96 -6.46
N LEU A 172 -9.14 -9.17 -6.10
CA LEU A 172 -8.98 -7.73 -6.05
C LEU A 172 -8.09 -7.40 -4.85
N PHE A 173 -7.14 -6.50 -5.04
CA PHE A 173 -6.33 -5.99 -3.95
C PHE A 173 -5.92 -4.55 -4.24
N SER A 174 -5.59 -3.81 -3.20
CA SER A 174 -5.06 -2.46 -3.30
C SER A 174 -3.90 -2.32 -2.33
N PRO A 175 -2.80 -1.64 -2.73
CA PRO A 175 -1.75 -1.31 -1.78
C PRO A 175 -2.27 -0.29 -0.76
N HIS A 176 -1.61 -0.22 0.39
CA HIS A 176 -1.93 0.76 1.43
C HIS A 176 -0.69 1.54 1.88
N ILE A 177 -0.90 2.75 2.37
CA ILE A 177 0.13 3.66 2.85
C ILE A 177 -0.21 4.21 4.23
N SER A 178 0.75 4.14 5.16
CA SER A 178 0.65 4.82 6.45
C SER A 178 0.69 6.33 6.27
N GLY A 179 0.00 7.07 7.11
CA GLY A 179 0.10 8.51 7.17
C GLY A 179 1.43 9.02 7.71
N GLY A 180 1.69 10.31 7.51
CA GLY A 180 2.87 10.98 8.03
C GLY A 180 2.99 12.40 7.49
N SER A 181 3.49 13.33 8.28
CA SER A 181 3.44 14.77 7.95
C SER A 181 4.36 15.23 6.83
N VAL A 182 5.15 14.33 6.22
CA VAL A 182 6.24 14.69 5.30
C VAL A 182 6.34 13.68 4.18
N ASP A 183 6.22 14.17 2.94
CA ASP A 183 6.39 13.33 1.75
C ASP A 183 7.87 13.31 1.38
N PHE A 184 8.43 12.11 1.27
CA PHE A 184 9.86 11.95 1.03
C PHE A 184 10.12 11.75 -0.46
N VAL A 185 11.10 12.48 -0.97
CA VAL A 185 11.73 12.13 -2.25
C VAL A 185 12.45 10.80 -2.08
N LEU A 186 12.15 9.84 -2.96
CA LEU A 186 12.79 8.53 -3.00
C LEU A 186 14.02 8.54 -3.92
N PHE A 187 13.85 9.03 -5.15
CA PHE A 187 14.91 9.09 -6.17
C PHE A 187 14.64 10.21 -7.20
N PRO A 188 15.65 10.62 -7.99
CA PRO A 188 15.43 11.39 -9.21
C PRO A 188 14.58 10.61 -10.21
N ALA A 189 13.79 11.33 -11.02
CA ALA A 189 13.09 10.75 -12.15
C ALA A 189 14.05 10.44 -13.31
N ASP A 190 13.78 9.37 -14.06
CA ASP A 190 14.59 8.91 -15.21
C ASP A 190 14.19 9.57 -16.55
#